data_AF-A0A8T8E0Y7-F1
#
_entry.id   AF-A0A8T8E0Y7-F1
#
_cell.length_a   1.000
_cell.length_b   1.000
_cell.length_c   1.000
_cell.angle_alpha   90.00
_cell.angle_beta   90.00
_cell.angle_gamma   90.00
#
_symmetry.space_group_name_H-M   'P 1'
#
loop_
_entity.id
_entity.type
_entity.pdbx_description
1 polymer ?
#
loop_
_entity_poly.entity_id
_entity_poly.type
_entity_poly.pdbx_seq_one_letter_code
_entity_poly.pdbx_strand_id
1 'polypeptide(L)'
;MTDERPLDVALENRLMGQGIYVTDCEYRPPDSEVTDGSDSFDEGATPPDGTGLALEYETVSETAGIESGEVGVVVRTLLDVAAEREWSPGRLEATSLTTDGDVRGRWHVEREWFDGLGIELDDLEFSQRVLETRRPVTGTE
;
A
#
# COMPACT_ATOMS: atom_id res chain seq x y z
N MET A 1 -22.20 -12.32 -10.05
CA MET A 1 -21.64 -11.10 -10.64
C MET A 1 -20.39 -10.85 -9.84
N THR A 2 -19.26 -11.38 -10.30
CA THR A 2 -17.98 -11.14 -9.65
C THR A 2 -17.70 -9.67 -9.89
N ASP A 3 -17.76 -8.90 -8.83
CA ASP A 3 -17.39 -7.50 -8.81
C ASP A 3 -15.86 -7.48 -8.86
N GLU A 4 -15.30 -7.84 -10.02
CA GLU A 4 -13.87 -7.71 -10.35
C GLU A 4 -13.57 -6.22 -10.52
N ARG A 5 -13.78 -5.46 -9.44
CA ARG A 5 -13.31 -4.08 -9.38
C ARG A 5 -11.80 -4.11 -9.53
N PRO A 6 -11.19 -3.10 -10.15
CA PRO A 6 -9.75 -3.01 -10.16
C PRO A 6 -9.21 -2.91 -8.72
N LEU A 7 -7.97 -3.35 -8.50
CA LEU A 7 -7.36 -3.49 -7.16
C LEU A 7 -7.42 -2.16 -6.39
N ASP A 8 -7.18 -1.04 -7.08
CA ASP A 8 -7.24 0.32 -6.51
C ASP A 8 -8.61 0.60 -5.90
N VAL A 9 -9.70 0.29 -6.60
CA VAL A 9 -11.06 0.51 -6.11
C VAL A 9 -11.38 -0.41 -4.92
N ALA A 10 -10.87 -1.64 -4.90
CA ALA A 10 -11.07 -2.55 -3.78
C ALA A 10 -10.35 -2.06 -2.49
N LEU A 11 -9.11 -1.58 -2.64
CA LEU A 11 -8.37 -0.93 -1.55
C LEU A 11 -9.07 0.33 -1.08
N GLU A 12 -9.42 1.23 -2.00
CA GLU A 12 -10.09 2.49 -1.71
C GLU A 12 -11.37 2.27 -0.90
N ASN A 13 -12.28 1.41 -1.38
CA ASN A 13 -13.56 1.16 -0.70
C ASN A 13 -13.38 0.67 0.75
N ARG A 14 -12.36 -0.16 1.01
CA ARG A 14 -12.08 -0.67 2.35
C ARG A 14 -11.42 0.39 3.24
N LEU A 15 -10.52 1.19 2.69
CA LEU A 15 -9.80 2.24 3.41
C LEU A 15 -10.70 3.43 3.76
N MET A 16 -11.64 3.79 2.88
CA MET A 16 -12.59 4.87 3.13
C MET A 16 -13.41 4.64 4.41
N GLY A 17 -13.79 3.39 4.70
CA GLY A 17 -14.49 3.02 5.93
C GLY A 17 -13.66 3.20 7.21
N GLN A 18 -12.34 3.38 7.08
CA GLN A 18 -11.39 3.60 8.17
C GLN A 18 -10.90 5.06 8.25
N GLY A 19 -11.47 5.98 7.44
CA GLY A 19 -11.07 7.38 7.40
C GLY A 19 -9.79 7.65 6.60
N ILE A 20 -9.41 6.70 5.72
CA ILE A 20 -8.27 6.82 4.80
C ILE A 20 -8.82 6.89 3.38
N TYR A 21 -8.53 7.97 2.67
CA TYR A 21 -9.03 8.22 1.31
C TYR A 21 -7.88 8.07 0.32
N VAL A 22 -7.91 7.04 -0.52
CA VAL A 22 -6.90 6.85 -1.56
C VAL A 22 -7.07 7.93 -2.62
N THR A 23 -6.00 8.65 -2.93
CA THR A 23 -5.99 9.72 -3.94
C THR A 23 -5.28 9.29 -5.21
N ASP A 24 -4.25 8.46 -5.08
CA ASP A 24 -3.50 7.89 -6.20
C ASP A 24 -3.06 6.46 -5.88
N CYS A 25 -3.07 5.60 -6.90
CA CYS A 25 -2.67 4.21 -6.78
C CYS A 25 -2.00 3.78 -8.10
N GLU A 26 -0.68 3.64 -8.07
CA GLU A 26 0.12 3.30 -9.23
C GLU A 26 0.75 1.91 -9.05
N TYR A 27 0.62 1.05 -10.07
CA TYR A 27 1.30 -0.24 -10.10
C TYR A 27 2.76 -0.05 -10.49
N ARG A 28 3.66 -0.64 -9.70
CA ARG A 28 5.09 -0.68 -9.98
C ARG A 28 5.47 -2.08 -10.43
N PRO A 29 5.75 -2.31 -11.72
CA PRO A 29 6.16 -3.63 -12.18
C PRO A 29 7.44 -4.08 -11.44
N PRO A 30 7.60 -5.39 -11.19
CA PRO A 30 8.79 -5.90 -10.51
C PRO A 30 10.05 -5.58 -11.33
N ASP A 31 11.14 -5.23 -10.63
CA ASP A 31 12.44 -4.77 -11.18
C ASP A 31 13.07 -5.72 -12.24
N SER A 32 12.60 -6.97 -12.32
CA SER A 32 13.10 -8.01 -13.23
C SER A 32 12.30 -8.19 -14.53
N GLU A 33 11.16 -7.53 -14.70
CA GLU A 33 10.40 -7.59 -15.96
C GLU A 33 10.67 -6.33 -16.78
N VAL A 34 11.69 -6.43 -17.63
CA VAL A 34 11.78 -5.62 -18.85
C VAL A 34 10.64 -6.08 -19.75
N THR A 35 9.43 -5.60 -19.49
CA THR A 35 8.29 -5.86 -20.38
C THR A 35 8.55 -5.05 -21.64
N ASP A 36 8.98 -5.74 -22.69
CA ASP A 36 9.00 -5.24 -24.06
C ASP A 36 7.67 -4.51 -24.29
N GLY A 37 7.78 -3.20 -24.55
CA GLY A 37 6.71 -2.25 -24.25
C GLY A 37 5.33 -2.64 -24.79
N SER A 38 4.31 -2.29 -24.00
CA SER A 38 2.88 -2.42 -24.28
C SER A 38 2.22 -3.71 -23.76
N ASP A 39 2.14 -3.87 -22.45
CA ASP A 39 0.95 -4.48 -21.86
C ASP A 39 0.38 -3.46 -20.86
N SER A 40 -0.61 -2.71 -21.31
CA SER A 40 -1.57 -2.13 -20.38
C SER A 40 -2.12 -3.32 -19.60
N PHE A 41 -1.84 -3.42 -18.30
CA PHE A 41 -2.53 -4.41 -17.46
C PHE A 41 -4.02 -4.27 -17.75
N ASP A 42 -4.68 -5.36 -18.10
CA ASP A 42 -6.13 -5.37 -18.28
C ASP A 42 -6.74 -4.79 -16.99
N GLU A 43 -7.41 -3.64 -17.10
CA GLU A 43 -7.98 -2.88 -15.98
C GLU A 43 -9.09 -3.73 -15.31
N GLY A 44 -8.67 -4.64 -14.43
CA GLY A 44 -9.53 -5.66 -13.82
C GLY A 44 -8.81 -6.99 -13.50
N ALA A 45 -7.73 -7.32 -14.20
CA ALA A 45 -6.96 -8.53 -13.96
C ALA A 45 -6.14 -8.46 -12.65
N THR A 46 -6.00 -9.59 -11.96
CA THR A 46 -5.08 -9.72 -10.83
C THR A 46 -3.65 -9.42 -11.29
N PRO A 47 -2.94 -8.47 -10.64
CA PRO A 47 -1.57 -8.17 -11.01
C PRO A 47 -0.65 -9.38 -10.75
N PRO A 48 0.47 -9.49 -11.48
CA PRO A 48 1.41 -10.58 -11.29
C PRO A 48 2.04 -10.53 -9.91
N ASP A 49 2.43 -11.69 -9.39
CA ASP A 49 3.07 -11.80 -8.08
C ASP A 49 4.33 -10.95 -7.98
N GLY A 50 4.43 -10.18 -6.90
CA GLY A 50 5.52 -9.26 -6.66
C GLY A 50 5.38 -7.91 -7.36
N THR A 51 4.22 -7.60 -7.95
CA THR A 51 3.90 -6.24 -8.42
C THR A 51 3.90 -5.28 -7.23
N GLY A 52 4.78 -4.29 -7.27
CA GLY A 52 4.80 -3.21 -6.30
C GLY A 52 3.62 -2.26 -6.46
N LEU A 53 3.36 -1.47 -5.43
CA LEU A 53 2.26 -0.51 -5.40
C LEU A 53 2.77 0.79 -4.82
N ALA A 54 2.51 1.92 -5.47
CA ALA A 54 2.66 3.24 -4.91
C ALA A 54 1.27 3.79 -4.59
N LEU A 55 1.00 4.02 -3.32
CA LEU A 55 -0.28 4.49 -2.80
C LEU A 55 -0.11 5.90 -2.24
N GLU A 56 -0.92 6.84 -2.71
CA GLU A 56 -1.12 8.12 -2.03
C GLU A 56 -2.50 8.12 -1.40
N TYR A 57 -2.57 8.57 -0.15
CA TYR A 57 -3.83 8.66 0.56
C TYR A 57 -3.88 9.85 1.51
N GLU A 58 -5.07 10.40 1.67
CA GLU A 58 -5.40 11.40 2.67
C GLU A 58 -5.96 10.74 3.92
N THR A 59 -5.59 11.26 5.09
CA THR A 59 -6.10 10.80 6.39
C THR A 59 -6.76 11.94 7.13
N VAL A 60 -7.88 11.65 7.81
CA VAL A 60 -8.57 12.59 8.70
C VAL A 60 -7.87 12.78 10.05
N SER A 61 -6.76 12.07 10.28
CA SER A 61 -5.98 12.18 11.52
C SER A 61 -5.48 13.60 11.76
N GLU A 62 -5.65 14.11 12.98
CA GLU A 62 -5.17 15.44 13.40
C GLU A 62 -3.68 15.44 13.79
N THR A 63 -3.06 14.26 13.86
CA THR A 63 -1.63 14.08 14.21
C THR A 63 -0.73 14.69 13.13
N ALA A 64 0.45 15.21 13.44
CA ALA A 64 1.36 15.76 12.41
C ALA A 64 2.15 14.69 11.63
N GLY A 65 2.07 13.42 12.03
CA GLY A 65 2.86 12.31 11.49
C GLY A 65 2.01 11.08 11.15
N ILE A 66 2.70 10.05 10.65
CA ILE A 66 2.09 8.76 10.28
C ILE A 66 1.89 7.90 11.52
N GLU A 67 0.64 7.64 11.87
CA GLU A 67 0.28 6.80 13.02
C GLU A 67 0.52 5.31 12.73
N SER A 68 0.88 4.55 13.76
CA SER A 68 1.07 3.11 13.59
C SER A 68 -0.22 2.37 13.25
N GLY A 69 -1.36 2.87 13.74
CA GLY A 69 -2.68 2.35 13.42
C GLY A 69 -3.03 2.53 11.94
N GLU A 70 -2.76 3.72 11.38
CA GLU A 70 -2.96 4.02 9.96
C GLU A 70 -2.18 3.05 9.06
N VAL A 71 -0.88 2.88 9.32
CA VAL A 71 -0.03 1.93 8.57
C VAL A 71 -0.56 0.51 8.68
N GLY A 72 -0.90 0.06 9.89
CA GLY A 72 -1.42 -1.27 10.12
C GLY A 72 -2.73 -1.52 9.37
N VAL A 73 -3.62 -0.53 9.31
CA VAL A 73 -4.86 -0.59 8.53
C VAL A 73 -4.55 -0.74 7.04
N VAL A 74 -3.69 0.10 6.48
CA VAL A 74 -3.34 0.05 5.05
C VAL A 74 -2.73 -1.30 4.67
N VAL A 75 -1.75 -1.78 5.43
CA VAL A 75 -1.10 -3.06 5.13
C VAL A 75 -2.07 -4.23 5.29
N ARG A 76 -2.86 -4.24 6.37
CA ARG A 76 -3.85 -5.30 6.59
C ARG A 76 -4.87 -5.32 5.45
N THR A 77 -5.38 -4.17 5.04
CA THR A 77 -6.33 -4.09 3.92
C THR A 77 -5.71 -4.61 2.62
N LEU A 78 -4.46 -4.24 2.32
CA LEU A 78 -3.74 -4.77 1.15
C LEU A 78 -3.63 -6.29 1.20
N LEU A 79 -3.20 -6.86 2.33
CA LEU A 79 -3.08 -8.30 2.53
C LEU A 79 -4.43 -9.03 2.39
N ASP A 80 -5.51 -8.44 2.92
CA ASP A 80 -6.85 -8.99 2.85
C ASP A 80 -7.35 -9.04 1.40
N VAL A 81 -7.17 -7.95 0.64
CA VAL A 81 -7.47 -7.92 -0.81
C VAL A 81 -6.56 -8.88 -1.58
N ALA A 82 -5.32 -9.05 -1.12
CA ALA A 82 -4.37 -9.93 -1.75
C ALA A 82 -4.70 -11.41 -1.60
N ALA A 83 -5.09 -11.81 -0.39
CA ALA A 83 -5.59 -13.14 -0.10
C ALA A 83 -6.87 -13.46 -0.90
N GLU A 84 -7.79 -12.50 -1.07
CA GLU A 84 -9.01 -12.69 -1.86
C GLU A 84 -8.76 -12.93 -3.35
N ARG A 85 -7.64 -12.42 -3.88
CA ARG A 85 -7.26 -12.57 -5.29
C ARG A 85 -6.13 -13.57 -5.51
N GLU A 86 -5.70 -14.26 -4.46
CA GLU A 86 -4.61 -15.24 -4.50
C GLU A 86 -3.31 -14.66 -5.11
N TRP A 87 -2.99 -13.39 -4.83
CA TRP A 87 -1.77 -12.72 -5.32
C TRP A 87 -0.87 -12.28 -4.18
N SER A 88 0.42 -12.16 -4.49
CA SER A 88 1.43 -11.71 -3.53
C SER A 88 1.87 -10.27 -3.84
N PRO A 89 1.69 -9.30 -2.92
CA PRO A 89 2.12 -7.93 -3.14
C PRO A 89 3.65 -7.79 -3.19
N GLY A 90 4.12 -6.89 -4.05
CA GLY A 90 5.53 -6.50 -4.14
C GLY A 90 5.90 -5.40 -3.13
N ARG A 91 6.80 -4.50 -3.55
CA ARG A 91 7.16 -3.33 -2.73
C ARG A 91 5.99 -2.37 -2.63
N LEU A 92 5.54 -2.06 -1.41
CA LEU A 92 4.52 -1.04 -1.16
C LEU A 92 5.20 0.27 -0.79
N GLU A 93 4.89 1.34 -1.48
CA GLU A 93 5.26 2.71 -1.12
C GLU A 93 4.00 3.47 -0.79
N ALA A 94 4.00 4.19 0.32
CA ALA A 94 2.82 4.86 0.79
C ALA A 94 3.15 6.30 1.19
N THR A 95 2.40 7.25 0.64
CA THR A 95 2.48 8.67 0.98
C THR A 95 1.20 9.08 1.69
N SER A 96 1.35 9.58 2.91
CA SER A 96 0.25 10.06 3.75
C SER A 96 0.14 11.58 3.59
N LEU A 97 -1.05 12.04 3.23
CA LEU A 97 -1.41 13.43 2.97
C LEU A 97 -2.39 13.94 4.05
N THR A 98 -2.35 15.24 4.34
CA THR A 98 -3.40 15.93 5.10
C THR A 98 -4.64 16.09 4.23
N THR A 99 -5.79 16.40 4.83
CA THR A 99 -7.02 16.75 4.11
C THR A 99 -6.92 18.07 3.31
N ASP A 100 -5.82 18.80 3.43
CA ASP A 100 -5.51 20.00 2.62
C ASP A 100 -4.59 19.64 1.43
N GLY A 101 -4.13 18.38 1.34
CA GLY A 101 -3.21 17.88 0.32
C GLY A 101 -1.73 18.01 0.67
N ASP A 102 -1.37 18.40 1.91
CA ASP A 102 0.03 18.49 2.33
C ASP A 102 0.61 17.12 2.68
N VAL A 103 1.86 16.85 2.30
CA VAL A 103 2.54 15.60 2.65
C VAL A 103 2.88 15.57 4.14
N ARG A 104 2.29 14.62 4.88
CA ARG A 104 2.59 14.35 6.30
C ARG A 104 3.86 13.51 6.44
N GLY A 105 4.05 12.57 5.51
CA GLY A 105 5.18 11.68 5.52
C GLY A 105 5.04 10.55 4.51
N ARG A 106 6.07 9.70 4.48
CA ARG A 106 6.16 8.56 3.57
C ARG A 106 6.63 7.32 4.33
N TRP A 107 6.20 6.16 3.90
CA TRP A 107 6.64 4.87 4.43
C TRP A 107 6.61 3.82 3.33
N HIS A 108 7.25 2.68 3.58
CA HIS A 108 7.26 1.60 2.61
C HIS A 108 7.32 0.23 3.29
N VAL A 109 6.99 -0.79 2.51
CA VAL A 109 7.15 -2.20 2.84
C VAL A 109 7.93 -2.83 1.70
N GLU A 110 9.01 -3.52 2.04
CA GLU A 110 9.78 -4.26 1.05
C GLU A 110 9.07 -5.58 0.70
N ARG A 111 9.19 -6.01 -0.56
CA ARG A 111 8.62 -7.27 -1.04
C ARG A 111 9.03 -8.47 -0.16
N GLU A 112 10.30 -8.47 0.26
CA GLU A 112 10.89 -9.53 1.08
C GLU A 112 10.13 -9.74 2.40
N TRP A 113 9.53 -8.67 2.94
CA TRP A 113 8.80 -8.74 4.19
C TRP A 113 7.41 -9.34 4.01
N PHE A 114 6.78 -9.10 2.85
CA PHE A 114 5.55 -9.78 2.50
C PHE A 114 5.78 -11.28 2.27
N ASP A 115 6.86 -11.64 1.55
CA ASP A 115 7.23 -13.04 1.31
C ASP A 115 7.56 -13.78 2.62
N GLY A 116 8.24 -13.09 3.54
CA GLY A 116 8.60 -13.65 4.85
C GLY A 116 7.46 -13.71 5.87
N LEU A 117 6.32 -13.03 5.64
CA LEU A 117 5.22 -12.95 6.60
C LEU A 117 4.55 -14.31 6.80
N GLY A 118 4.56 -14.82 8.04
CA GLY A 118 4.04 -16.15 8.38
C GLY A 118 5.00 -17.31 8.12
N ILE A 119 6.20 -17.04 7.58
CA ILE A 119 7.28 -18.02 7.38
C ILE A 119 8.44 -17.72 8.31
N GLU A 120 9.03 -16.54 8.17
CA GLU A 120 10.20 -16.07 8.92
C GLU A 120 9.94 -14.81 9.75
N LEU A 121 8.85 -14.09 9.47
CA LEU A 121 8.41 -12.91 10.20
C LEU A 121 7.02 -13.12 10.77
N ASP A 122 6.87 -12.82 12.06
CA ASP A 122 5.54 -12.69 12.66
C ASP A 122 4.93 -11.30 12.41
N ASP A 123 3.62 -11.16 12.66
CA ASP A 123 2.87 -9.91 12.49
C ASP A 123 3.48 -8.72 13.25
N LEU A 124 4.04 -8.97 14.44
CA LEU A 124 4.63 -7.95 15.29
C LEU A 124 5.99 -7.52 14.73
N GLU A 125 6.85 -8.46 14.32
CA GLU A 125 8.14 -8.16 13.68
C GLU A 125 7.96 -7.42 12.37
N PHE A 126 7.02 -7.87 11.53
CA PHE A 126 6.65 -7.21 10.29
C PHE A 126 6.19 -5.78 10.57
N SER A 127 5.25 -5.60 11.50
CA SER A 127 4.75 -4.27 11.87
C SER A 127 5.87 -3.35 12.34
N GLN A 128 6.78 -3.83 13.19
CA GLN A 128 7.91 -3.03 13.65
C GLN A 128 8.79 -2.56 12.50
N ARG A 129 9.17 -3.45 11.58
CA ARG A 129 10.00 -3.08 10.41
C ARG A 129 9.34 -2.03 9.55
N VAL A 130 8.04 -2.19 9.25
CA VAL A 130 7.29 -1.18 8.48
C VAL A 130 7.26 0.16 9.20
N LEU A 131 7.00 0.16 10.51
CA LEU A 131 6.95 1.38 11.30
C LEU A 131 8.30 2.10 11.39
N GLU A 132 9.43 1.38 11.27
CA GLU A 132 10.77 1.96 11.20
C GLU A 132 11.07 2.65 9.86
N THR A 133 10.34 2.31 8.78
CA THR A 133 10.51 2.97 7.47
C THR A 133 9.88 4.35 7.39
N ARG A 134 8.98 4.68 8.32
CA ARG A 134 8.22 5.93 8.30
C ARG A 134 9.15 7.12 8.40
N ARG A 135 9.08 7.98 7.39
CA ARG A 135 9.75 9.27 7.35
C ARG A 135 8.70 10.37 7.40
N PRO A 136 8.50 11.02 8.56
CA PRO A 136 7.67 12.22 8.60
C PRO A 136 8.33 13.29 7.72
N VAL A 137 7.51 14.10 7.05
CA VAL A 137 8.01 15.35 6.47
C VAL A 137 8.37 16.22 7.67
N THR A 138 9.67 16.40 7.91
CA THR A 138 10.12 17.38 8.91
C THR A 138 9.78 18.75 8.33
N GLY A 139 8.65 19.31 8.75
CA GLY A 139 8.32 20.70 8.48
C GLY A 139 9.52 21.56 8.86
N THR A 140 10.15 22.16 7.85
CA THR A 140 11.12 23.22 8.11
C THR A 140 10.26 24.44 8.42
N GLU A 141 10.20 24.81 9.70
CA GLU A 141 9.53 26.02 10.21
C GLU A 141 9.95 27.29 9.44
#